data_AF-X0ZEN4-F1
#
_entry.id   AF-X0ZEN4-F1
#
_cell.length_a   1.000
_cell.length_b   1.000
_cell.length_c   1.000
_cell.angle_alpha   90.00
_cell.angle_beta   90.00
_cell.angle_gamma   90.00
#
_symmetry.space_group_name_H-M   'P 1'
#
loop_
_entity.id
_entity.type
_entity.pdbx_description
1 polymer ?
#
loop_
_entity_poly.entity_id
_entity_poly.type
_entity_poly.pdbx_seq_one_letter_code
_entity_poly.pdbx_strand_id
1 'polypeptide(L)' 'MEYIDGITLTKFSKQHQPPILYKHLLSLLEDILPGLKYLHSNHIIHRDIKPDNIMIDHKNNPKLIDLGLACLYPDLKCA' A
#
# COMPACT_ATOMS: atom_id res chain seq x y z
N MET A 1 -9.71 -11.73 -5.51
CA MET A 1 -9.22 -10.40 -5.07
C MET A 1 -10.34 -9.39 -5.30
N GLU A 2 -10.52 -8.45 -4.39
CA GLU A 2 -11.41 -7.29 -4.58
C GLU A 2 -10.88 -6.47 -5.78
N TYR A 3 -11.76 -6.10 -6.71
CA TYR A 3 -11.40 -5.11 -7.73
C TYR A 3 -11.38 -3.74 -7.07
N ILE A 4 -10.22 -3.10 -7.08
CA ILE A 4 -10.09 -1.72 -6.61
C ILE A 4 -10.23 -0.83 -7.84
N ASP A 5 -11.19 0.09 -7.82
CA ASP A 5 -11.32 1.12 -8.85
C ASP A 5 -10.55 2.37 -8.40
N GLY A 6 -9.38 2.60 -8.98
CA GLY A 6 -8.44 3.60 -8.48
C GLY A 6 -7.13 3.71 -9.27
N ILE A 7 -6.19 4.50 -8.74
CA ILE A 7 -4.86 4.72 -9.32
C ILE A 7 -3.75 4.36 -8.32
N THR A 8 -2.56 4.06 -8.81
CA THR A 8 -1.40 3.84 -7.92
C THR A 8 -0.93 5.15 -7.30
N LEU A 9 -0.29 5.07 -6.13
CA LEU A 9 0.31 6.23 -5.47
C LEU A 9 1.38 6.89 -6.36
N THR A 10 2.09 6.13 -7.18
CA THR A 10 2.99 6.66 -8.23
C THR A 10 2.26 7.59 -9.20
N LYS A 11 1.10 7.16 -9.72
CA LYS A 11 0.29 7.98 -10.65
C LYS A 11 -0.29 9.20 -9.94
N PHE A 12 -0.81 9.01 -8.73
CA PHE A 12 -1.35 10.08 -7.89
C PHE A 12 -0.31 11.18 -7.65
N SER A 13 0.93 10.80 -7.30
CA SER A 13 2.03 11.72 -7.07
C SER A 13 2.52 12.44 -8.33
N LYS A 14 2.26 11.91 -9.53
CA LYS A 14 2.59 12.60 -10.80
C LYS A 14 1.51 13.60 -11.19
N GLN A 15 0.26 13.34 -10.82
CA GLN A 15 -0.88 14.21 -11.09
C GLN A 15 -0.93 15.42 -10.15
N HIS A 16 -0.30 15.31 -8.98
CA HIS A 16 -0.28 16.36 -7.97
C HIS A 16 1.17 16.81 -7.73
N GLN A 17 1.42 18.12 -7.69
CA GLN A 17 2.75 18.67 -7.38
C GLN A 17 2.79 19.28 -5.97
N PRO A 18 3.98 19.39 -5.34
CA PRO A 18 4.14 20.09 -4.05
C PRO A 18 3.61 21.54 -4.10
N PRO A 19 3.22 22.15 -2.96
CA PRO A 19 3.39 21.69 -1.57
C PRO A 19 2.18 20.95 -0.95
N ILE A 20 1.00 21.01 -1.58
CA ILE A 20 -0.25 20.40 -1.08
C ILE A 20 -0.12 18.86 -0.98
N LEU A 21 0.73 18.27 -1.83
CA LEU A 21 0.99 16.82 -1.89
C LEU A 21 1.50 16.24 -0.57
N TYR A 22 2.34 16.95 0.20
CA TYR A 22 3.02 16.34 1.36
C TYR A 22 2.06 15.94 2.48
N LYS A 23 1.17 16.85 2.89
CA LYS A 23 0.22 16.57 3.98
C LYS A 23 -0.74 15.45 3.58
N HIS A 24 -1.20 15.46 2.33
CA HIS A 24 -2.09 14.43 1.82
C HIS A 24 -1.39 13.07 1.74
N LEU A 25 -0.14 13.04 1.25
CA LEU A 25 0.68 11.83 1.18
C LEU A 25 0.91 11.22 2.57
N LEU A 26 1.21 12.04 3.57
CA LEU A 26 1.37 11.57 4.95
C LEU A 26 0.09 10.90 5.48
N SER A 27 -1.07 11.53 5.26
CA SER A 27 -2.36 10.95 5.65
C SER A 27 -2.59 9.58 4.99
N LEU A 28 -2.31 9.48 3.68
CA LEU A 28 -2.45 8.20 2.97
C LEU A 28 -1.50 7.12 3.50
N LEU A 29 -0.28 7.49 3.87
CA LEU A 29 0.68 6.54 4.45
C LEU A 29 0.26 6.09 5.85
N GLU A 30 -0.29 6.99 6.68
CA GLU A 30 -0.87 6.65 7.98
C GLU A 30 -2.02 5.64 7.85
N ASP A 31 -2.91 5.85 6.87
CA ASP A 31 -4.06 4.98 6.60
C ASP A 31 -3.66 3.56 6.13
N ILE A 32 -2.44 3.37 5.63
CA ILE A 32 -1.90 2.06 5.24
C ILE A 32 -1.38 1.25 6.44
N LEU A 33 -0.94 1.92 7.51
CA LEU A 33 -0.31 1.27 8.65
C LEU A 33 -1.18 0.19 9.32
N PRO A 34 -2.51 0.34 9.48
CA PRO A 34 -3.38 -0.72 9.97
C PRO A 34 -3.36 -1.97 9.08
N GLY A 35 -3.35 -1.81 7.76
CA GLY A 35 -3.25 -2.92 6.81
C GLY A 35 -1.91 -3.65 6.92
N LEU A 36 -0.82 -2.89 7.04
CA LEU A 36 0.52 -3.47 7.26
C LEU A 36 0.62 -4.20 8.60
N LYS A 37 0.06 -3.61 9.67
CA LYS A 37 -0.03 -4.24 11.00
C LYS A 37 -0.81 -5.55 10.94
N TYR A 38 -1.91 -5.59 10.17
CA TYR A 38 -2.68 -6.80 9.96
C TYR A 38 -1.84 -7.91 9.29
N LEU A 39 -1.11 -7.58 8.21
CA LEU A 39 -0.20 -8.54 7.56
C LEU A 39 0.82 -9.10 8.56
N HIS A 40 1.51 -8.22 9.30
CA HIS A 40 2.51 -8.62 10.28
C HIS A 40 1.93 -9.46 11.43
N SER A 41 0.71 -9.16 11.89
CA SER A 41 0.03 -9.97 12.92
C SER A 41 -0.34 -11.38 12.45
N ASN A 42 -0.43 -11.59 11.14
CA ASN A 42 -0.63 -12.90 10.50
C ASN A 42 0.68 -13.51 10.02
N HIS A 43 1.83 -13.02 10.52
CA HIS A 43 3.17 -13.47 10.13
C HIS A 43 3.48 -13.34 8.63
N ILE A 44 2.81 -12.44 7.92
CA ILE A 44 3.06 -12.16 6.50
C ILE A 44 3.98 -10.95 6.39
N ILE A 45 5.14 -11.11 5.76
CA ILE A 45 6.03 -10.01 5.40
C ILE A 45 5.76 -9.66 3.92
N HIS A 46 5.37 -8.42 3.64
CA HIS A 46 5.06 -7.97 2.26
C HIS A 46 6.29 -7.93 1.33
N ARG A 47 7.44 -7.49 1.85
CA ARG A 47 8.76 -7.38 1.17
C ARG A 47 8.86 -6.47 -0.08
N ASP A 48 7.77 -5.87 -0.56
CA ASP A 48 7.78 -5.01 -1.76
C ASP A 48 6.88 -3.78 -1.57
N ILE A 49 7.05 -3.08 -0.44
CA ILE A 49 6.29 -1.86 -0.16
C ILE A 49 6.90 -0.72 -0.97
N LYS A 50 6.15 -0.24 -1.96
CA LYS A 50 6.50 0.88 -2.84
C LYS A 50 5.24 1.60 -3.35
N PRO A 51 5.32 2.83 -3.88
CA PRO A 51 4.16 3.57 -4.36
C PRO A 51 3.35 2.87 -5.47
N ASP A 52 3.97 2.02 -6.28
CA ASP A 52 3.26 1.23 -7.29
C ASP A 52 2.38 0.13 -6.68
N ASN A 53 2.72 -0.33 -5.47
CA ASN A 53 1.99 -1.36 -4.71
C ASN A 53 1.03 -0.74 -3.67
N ILE A 54 0.71 0.53 -3.83
CA ILE A 54 -0.29 1.25 -3.04
C ILE A 54 -1.31 1.81 -4.03
N MET A 55 -2.56 1.39 -3.89
CA MET A 55 -3.64 1.81 -4.76
C MET A 55 -4.61 2.70 -3.98
N ILE A 56 -4.97 3.84 -4.56
CA ILE A 56 -5.87 4.83 -3.99
C ILE A 56 -7.19 4.74 -4.76
N ASP A 57 -8.27 4.42 -4.08
CA ASP A 57 -9.60 4.40 -4.67
C ASP A 57 -10.16 5.82 -4.88
N HIS A 58 -11.29 5.95 -5.57
CA HIS A 58 -11.96 7.24 -5.79
C HIS A 58 -12.45 7.95 -4.51
N LYS A 59 -12.39 7.28 -3.36
CA LYS A 59 -12.75 7.83 -2.05
C LYS A 59 -11.52 8.22 -1.21
N ASN A 60 -10.33 8.27 -1.83
CA ASN A 60 -9.05 8.51 -1.16
C ASN A 60 -8.69 7.48 -0.10
N ASN A 61 -9.17 6.23 -0.20
CA ASN A 61 -8.72 5.15 0.67
C ASN A 61 -7.52 4.44 0.03
N PRO A 62 -6.35 4.43 0.69
CA PRO A 62 -5.21 3.67 0.21
C PRO A 62 -5.32 2.19 0.62
N LYS A 63 -4.93 1.30 -0.29
CA LYS A 63 -4.88 -0.14 -0.09
C LYS A 63 -3.50 -0.66 -0.55
N LEU A 64 -2.88 -1.50 0.28
CA LEU A 64 -1.71 -2.29 -0.15
C LEU A 64 -2.18 -3.36 -1.14
N ILE A 65 -1.45 -3.48 -2.25
CA ILE A 65 -1.69 -4.47 -3.29
C ILE A 65 -0.39 -5.24 -3.57
N ASP A 66 -0.51 -6.31 -4.35
CA ASP A 66 0.62 -7.15 -4.79
C ASP A 66 1.41 -7.83 -3.64
N LEU A 67 0.93 -9.01 -3.27
CA LEU A 67 1.62 -9.92 -2.36
C LEU A 67 2.49 -10.94 -3.10
N GLY A 68 2.86 -10.71 -4.37
CA GLY A 68 3.63 -11.66 -5.18
C GLY A 68 5.04 -11.94 -4.65
N LEU A 69 5.57 -11.03 -3.84
CA LEU A 69 6.82 -11.21 -3.10
C LEU A 69 6.60 -11.45 -1.60
N ALA A 70 5.37 -11.66 -1.14
CA ALA A 70 5.12 -11.89 0.28
C ALA A 70 5.65 -13.25 0.75
N CYS A 71 5.99 -13.36 2.03
CA CYS A 71 6.36 -14.64 2.64
C CYS A 71 5.80 -14.78 4.06
N LEU A 72 5.66 -16.04 4.49
CA LEU A 72 5.36 -16.36 5.88
C LEU A 72 6.64 -16.37 6.73
N TYR A 73 6.57 -15.74 7.90
CA TYR A 73 7.61 -15.77 8.92
C TYR A 73 7.25 -16.79 10.02
N PRO A 74 8.21 -17.52 10.62
CA PRO A 74 9.66 -17.48 10.40
C PRO A 74 10.15 -18.35 9.23
N ASP A 75 9.29 -19.19 8.65
CA ASP A 75 9.71 -20.24 7.73
C ASP A 75 10.23 -19.74 6.36
N LEU A 76 10.13 -18.42 6.07
CA LEU A 76 10.49 -17.76 4.81
C LEU A 76 9.98 -18.50 3.56
N LYS A 77 8.90 -19.29 3.71
CA LYS A 77 8.23 -19.92 2.58
C LYS A 77 7.47 -18.82 1.84
N CYS A 78 7.93 -18.53 0.63
CA CYS A 78 7.20 -17.68 -0.31
C CYS A 78 5.86 -18.37 -0.63
N ALA A 79 4.78 -17.60 -0.61
CA ALA A 79 3.49 -18.07 -1.10
C ALA A 79 3.51 -18.24 -2.62
#